data_AF-A0A4Y2WBS6-F1
#
_entry.id   AF-A0A4Y2WBS6-F1
#
_cell.length_a   1.000
_cell.length_b   1.000
_cell.length_c   1.000
_cell.angle_alpha   90.00
_cell.angle_beta   90.00
_cell.angle_gamma   90.00
#
_symmetry.space_group_name_H-M   'P 1'
#
loop_
_entity.id
_entity.type
_entity.pdbx_description
1 polymer ?
#
loop_
_entity_poly.entity_id
_entity_poly.type
_entity_poly.pdbx_seq_one_letter_code
_entity_poly.pdbx_strand_id
1 'polypeptide(L)'
;MIVLAFYATISPFLGSGPLWPDYDVIPSCKDNWWWNMLYINNFQALFQDQCMEWSWYLANDMQFYVISPLFLITLWRWPKVGYSLLGLFFCITFAWSFVLTYENYIHGLGFKSHILFISDISCRYC
;
A
#
# COMPACT_ATOMS: atom_id res chain seq x y z
N MET A 1 -9.18 8.00 -12.75
CA MET A 1 -9.77 9.27 -12.26
C MET A 1 -11.28 9.24 -12.20
N ILE A 2 -11.96 8.67 -13.21
CA ILE A 2 -13.42 8.41 -13.13
C ILE A 2 -13.79 7.56 -11.91
N VAL A 3 -13.02 6.50 -11.64
CA VAL A 3 -13.24 5.61 -10.48
C VAL A 3 -13.06 6.34 -9.14
N LEU A 4 -12.03 7.19 -9.01
CA LEU A 4 -11.79 8.00 -7.81
C LEU A 4 -12.96 8.95 -7.54
N ALA A 5 -13.45 9.64 -8.59
CA ALA A 5 -14.59 10.53 -8.47
C ALA A 5 -15.87 9.76 -8.10
N PHE A 6 -16.14 8.63 -8.73
CA PHE A 6 -17.26 7.75 -8.40
C PHE A 6 -17.19 7.27 -6.95
N TYR A 7 -16.01 6.85 -6.49
CA TYR A 7 -15.80 6.39 -5.14
C TYR A 7 -16.04 7.50 -4.11
N ALA A 8 -15.45 8.68 -4.32
CA ALA A 8 -15.57 9.80 -3.37
C ALA A 8 -16.96 10.45 -3.33
N THR A 9 -17.76 10.36 -4.41
CA THR A 9 -19.03 11.12 -4.52
C THR A 9 -20.29 10.27 -4.56
N ILE A 10 -20.25 9.07 -5.16
CA ILE A 10 -21.45 8.28 -5.45
C ILE A 10 -21.53 7.04 -4.55
N SER A 11 -20.40 6.42 -4.21
CA SER A 11 -20.37 5.20 -3.40
C SER A 11 -21.15 5.28 -2.06
N PRO A 12 -21.13 6.37 -1.29
CA PRO A 12 -21.84 6.44 0.01
C PRO A 12 -23.36 6.41 -0.13
N PHE A 13 -23.89 6.74 -1.31
CA PHE A 13 -25.33 6.79 -1.57
C PHE A 13 -25.88 5.49 -2.15
N LEU A 14 -25.01 4.55 -2.54
CA LEU A 14 -25.38 3.33 -3.25
C LEU A 14 -25.74 2.15 -2.32
N GLY A 15 -25.52 2.28 -1.02
CA GLY A 15 -25.86 1.22 -0.07
C GLY A 15 -25.35 1.47 1.33
N SER A 16 -25.50 0.46 2.18
CA SER A 16 -25.05 0.45 3.56
C SER A 16 -24.55 -0.96 3.90
N GLY A 17 -23.39 -1.07 4.54
CA GLY A 17 -22.82 -2.35 4.92
C GLY A 17 -21.57 -2.17 5.78
N PRO A 18 -21.14 -3.22 6.50
CA PRO A 18 -20.02 -3.14 7.44
C PRO A 18 -18.65 -2.88 6.80
N LEU A 19 -18.53 -3.09 5.49
CA LEU A 19 -17.35 -2.75 4.68
C LEU A 19 -17.64 -1.60 3.70
N TRP A 20 -18.84 -1.03 3.76
CA TRP A 20 -19.22 0.06 2.86
C TRP A 20 -18.56 1.36 3.36
N PRO A 21 -18.06 2.22 2.46
CA PRO A 21 -17.42 3.46 2.87
C PRO A 21 -18.46 4.37 3.55
N ASP A 22 -18.31 4.52 4.86
CA ASP A 22 -19.06 5.51 5.63
C ASP A 22 -18.54 6.93 5.35
N TYR A 23 -19.35 7.92 5.69
CA TYR A 23 -19.04 9.34 5.44
C TYR A 23 -17.70 9.77 6.07
N ASP A 24 -17.29 9.11 7.17
CA ASP A 24 -16.02 9.34 7.88
C ASP A 24 -14.78 8.79 7.16
N VAL A 25 -14.93 7.97 6.10
CA VAL A 25 -13.82 7.49 5.23
C VAL A 25 -13.52 8.49 4.11
N ILE A 26 -14.48 9.36 3.77
CA ILE A 26 -14.39 10.40 2.75
C ILE A 26 -13.52 11.63 3.11
N PRO A 27 -13.34 12.09 4.37
CA PRO A 27 -12.46 13.23 4.66
C PRO A 27 -11.01 12.97 4.24
N SER A 28 -10.49 11.75 4.42
CA SER A 28 -9.17 11.36 3.90
C SER A 28 -9.08 11.50 2.38
N CYS A 29 -10.16 11.22 1.64
CA CYS A 29 -10.22 11.49 0.20
C CYS A 29 -10.17 12.99 -0.12
N LYS A 30 -10.82 13.86 0.66
CA LYS A 30 -10.83 15.30 0.39
C LYS A 30 -9.43 15.92 0.43
N ASP A 31 -8.60 15.45 1.36
CA ASP A 31 -7.25 15.99 1.55
C ASP A 31 -6.20 15.23 0.71
N ASN A 32 -6.39 13.92 0.49
CA ASN A 32 -5.40 13.05 -0.13
C ASN A 32 -5.79 12.45 -1.51
N TRP A 33 -6.88 12.89 -2.15
CA TRP A 33 -7.26 12.42 -3.50
C TRP A 33 -6.13 12.56 -4.53
N TRP A 34 -5.32 13.61 -4.43
CA TRP A 34 -4.23 13.89 -5.36
C TRP A 34 -3.10 12.86 -5.31
N TRP A 35 -2.87 12.19 -4.17
CA TRP A 35 -1.90 11.10 -4.05
C TRP A 35 -2.26 9.91 -4.94
N ASN A 36 -3.55 9.59 -5.01
CA ASN A 36 -4.08 8.52 -5.87
C ASN A 36 -4.04 8.92 -7.34
N MET A 37 -4.14 10.22 -7.62
CA MET A 37 -4.03 10.77 -8.98
C MET A 37 -2.61 10.69 -9.53
N LEU A 38 -1.62 10.98 -8.68
CA LEU A 38 -0.21 10.92 -9.01
C LEU A 38 0.39 9.51 -8.89
N TYR A 39 -0.40 8.50 -8.49
CA TYR A 39 0.08 7.12 -8.26
C TYR A 39 1.25 7.03 -7.25
N ILE A 40 1.18 7.83 -6.19
CA ILE A 40 2.17 7.86 -5.09
C ILE A 40 1.55 7.47 -3.74
N ASN A 41 0.29 7.05 -3.73
CA ASN A 41 -0.42 6.65 -2.52
C ASN A 41 0.14 5.39 -1.84
N ASN A 42 1.08 4.66 -2.46
CA ASN A 42 1.77 3.55 -1.79
C ASN A 42 2.74 4.00 -0.68
N PHE A 43 3.12 5.29 -0.63
CA PHE A 43 4.02 5.83 0.39
C PHE A 43 3.30 6.32 1.65
N GLN A 44 1.96 6.28 1.67
CA GLN A 44 1.19 6.64 2.86
C GLN A 44 1.36 5.53 3.90
N ALA A 45 2.01 5.87 5.02
CA ALA A 45 2.41 4.92 6.07
C ALA A 45 1.23 4.34 6.86
N LEU A 46 0.05 4.97 6.78
CA LEU A 46 -1.16 4.57 7.49
C LEU A 46 -2.24 4.26 6.45
N PHE A 47 -2.75 3.02 6.47
CA PHE A 47 -3.91 2.61 5.65
C PHE A 47 -5.14 3.50 5.89
N GLN A 48 -5.25 4.12 7.06
CA GLN A 48 -6.34 5.01 7.45
C GLN A 48 -6.33 6.37 6.72
N ASP A 49 -5.17 6.80 6.21
CA ASP A 49 -5.03 8.09 5.50
C ASP A 49 -5.19 7.95 3.98
N GLN A 50 -5.37 6.71 3.48
CA GLN A 50 -5.53 6.41 2.07
C GLN A 50 -7.00 6.58 1.64
N CYS A 51 -7.23 7.37 0.58
CA CYS A 51 -8.57 7.54 0.01
C CYS A 51 -9.15 6.22 -0.53
N MET A 52 -8.35 5.42 -1.22
CA MET A 52 -8.75 4.11 -1.73
C MET A 52 -7.65 3.13 -1.36
N GLU A 53 -7.81 2.42 -0.24
CA GLU A 53 -6.78 1.53 0.29
C GLU A 53 -6.27 0.57 -0.79
N TRP A 54 -7.16 -0.18 -1.45
CA TRP A 54 -6.78 -1.15 -2.48
C TRP A 54 -6.04 -0.56 -3.68
N SER A 55 -6.06 0.75 -3.89
CA SER A 55 -5.35 1.36 -5.03
C SER A 55 -3.84 1.49 -4.82
N TRP A 56 -3.33 1.17 -3.62
CA TRP A 56 -1.88 1.18 -3.34
C TRP A 56 -1.11 0.25 -4.28
N TYR A 57 -1.68 -0.90 -4.67
CA TYR A 57 -1.03 -1.83 -5.60
C TYR A 57 -0.99 -1.24 -7.02
N LEU A 58 -2.03 -0.50 -7.43
CA LEU A 58 -2.11 0.09 -8.75
C LEU A 58 -1.06 1.19 -8.94
N ALA A 59 -0.78 1.94 -7.87
CA ALA A 59 0.34 2.89 -7.82
C ALA A 59 1.69 2.20 -7.98
N ASN A 60 1.90 1.10 -7.27
CA ASN A 60 3.09 0.27 -7.40
C ASN A 60 3.28 -0.25 -8.84
N ASP A 61 2.22 -0.72 -9.49
CA ASP A 61 2.29 -1.24 -10.87
C ASP A 61 2.69 -0.17 -11.88
N MET A 62 2.18 1.06 -11.73
CA MET A 62 2.58 2.19 -12.57
C MET A 62 4.07 2.52 -12.40
N GLN A 63 4.58 2.49 -11.18
CA GLN A 63 6.01 2.72 -10.91
C GLN A 63 6.87 1.65 -11.58
N PHE A 64 6.49 0.36 -11.48
CA PHE A 64 7.19 -0.71 -12.18
C PHE A 64 7.08 -0.61 -13.70
N TYR A 65 5.95 -0.17 -14.23
CA TYR A 65 5.80 0.08 -15.65
C TYR A 65 6.78 1.16 -16.14
N VAL A 66 6.93 2.25 -15.39
CA VAL A 66 7.88 3.33 -15.70
C VAL A 66 9.34 2.87 -15.61
N ILE A 67 9.67 1.99 -14.65
CA ILE A 67 11.03 1.45 -14.49
C ILE A 67 11.33 0.34 -15.51
N SER A 68 10.31 -0.38 -16.01
CA SER A 68 10.48 -1.50 -16.94
C SER A 68 11.36 -1.24 -18.17
N PRO A 69 11.28 -0.10 -18.90
CA PRO A 69 12.17 0.15 -20.04
C PRO A 69 13.64 0.18 -19.64
N LEU A 70 14.00 0.59 -18.42
CA LEU A 70 15.38 0.58 -17.96
C LEU A 70 15.94 -0.85 -17.96
N PHE A 71 15.18 -1.80 -17.40
CA PHE A 71 15.56 -3.21 -17.38
C PHE A 71 15.57 -3.83 -18.78
N LEU A 72 14.55 -3.52 -19.60
CA LEU A 72 14.44 -4.08 -20.95
C LEU A 72 15.55 -3.57 -21.89
N ILE A 73 15.85 -2.27 -21.87
CA ILE A 73 16.90 -1.67 -22.70
C ILE A 73 18.28 -2.19 -22.28
N THR A 74 18.55 -2.26 -20.97
CA THR A 74 19.84 -2.78 -20.48
C THR A 74 20.01 -4.26 -20.80
N LEU A 75 18.96 -5.07 -20.70
CA LEU A 75 19.00 -6.48 -21.09
C LEU A 75 19.23 -6.67 -22.59
N TRP A 76 18.60 -5.84 -23.43
CA TRP A 76 18.76 -5.91 -24.88
C TRP A 76 20.14 -5.44 -25.35
N ARG A 77 20.64 -4.33 -24.81
CA ARG A 77 21.92 -3.74 -25.24
C ARG A 77 23.13 -4.43 -24.61
N TRP A 78 23.06 -4.76 -23.32
CA TRP A 78 24.16 -5.32 -22.53
C TRP A 78 23.66 -6.47 -21.65
N PRO A 79 23.47 -7.68 -22.19
CA PRO A 79 22.79 -8.76 -21.48
C PRO A 79 23.46 -9.15 -20.15
N LYS A 80 24.80 -9.14 -20.09
CA LYS A 80 25.54 -9.41 -18.83
C LYS A 80 25.20 -8.39 -17.73
N VAL A 81 25.09 -7.11 -18.08
CA VAL A 81 24.73 -6.04 -17.14
C VAL A 81 23.25 -6.14 -16.79
N GLY A 82 22.38 -6.43 -17.76
CA GLY A 82 20.95 -6.64 -17.53
C GLY A 82 20.66 -7.78 -16.55
N TYR A 83 21.27 -8.95 -16.74
CA TYR A 83 21.14 -10.07 -15.80
C TYR A 83 21.67 -9.72 -14.41
N SER A 84 22.79 -9.00 -14.32
CA SER A 84 23.33 -8.54 -13.03
C SER A 84 22.36 -7.58 -12.32
N LEU A 85 21.75 -6.64 -13.05
CA LEU A 85 20.76 -5.69 -12.52
C LEU A 85 19.50 -6.40 -12.02
N LEU A 86 18.99 -7.37 -12.80
CA LEU A 86 17.83 -8.16 -12.42
C LEU A 86 18.12 -9.02 -11.17
N GLY A 87 19.27 -9.69 -11.12
CA GLY A 87 19.70 -10.46 -9.96
C GLY A 87 19.82 -9.60 -8.71
N LEU A 88 20.43 -8.42 -8.83
CA LEU A 88 20.54 -7.47 -7.72
C LEU A 88 19.16 -7.02 -7.24
N PHE A 89 18.27 -6.63 -8.16
CA PHE A 89 16.91 -6.19 -7.82
C PHE A 89 16.13 -7.29 -7.10
N PHE A 90 16.22 -8.54 -7.57
CA PHE A 90 15.60 -9.69 -6.93
C PHE A 90 16.14 -9.94 -5.51
N CYS A 91 17.46 -9.86 -5.31
CA CYS A 91 18.05 -10.01 -3.99
C CYS A 91 17.59 -8.90 -3.03
N ILE A 92 17.48 -7.66 -3.50
CA ILE A 92 17.00 -6.53 -2.70
C ILE A 92 15.56 -6.74 -2.26
N THR A 93 14.65 -7.10 -3.18
CA THR A 93 13.23 -7.30 -2.83
C THR A 93 13.04 -8.48 -1.89
N PHE A 94 13.79 -9.57 -2.08
CA PHE A 94 13.78 -10.72 -1.18
C PHE A 94 14.30 -10.35 0.22
N ALA A 95 15.44 -9.65 0.31
CA ALA A 95 16.00 -9.20 1.58
C ALA A 95 15.05 -8.22 2.30
N TRP A 96 14.43 -7.29 1.56
CA TRP A 96 13.47 -6.34 2.13
C TRP A 96 12.26 -7.06 2.72
N SER A 97 11.69 -8.03 1.98
CA SER A 97 10.56 -8.83 2.46
C SER A 97 10.92 -9.62 3.71
N PHE A 98 12.14 -10.16 3.76
CA PHE A 98 12.66 -10.85 4.93
C PHE A 98 12.82 -9.92 6.13
N VAL A 99 13.44 -8.73 5.96
CA VAL A 99 13.60 -7.73 7.03
C VAL A 99 12.25 -7.27 7.55
N LEU A 100 11.30 -6.95 6.66
CA LEU A 100 9.95 -6.54 7.04
C LEU A 100 9.26 -7.65 7.86
N THR A 101 9.40 -8.92 7.45
CA THR A 101 8.83 -10.04 8.19
C THR A 101 9.51 -10.23 9.55
N TYR A 102 10.84 -10.07 9.60
CA TYR A 102 11.61 -10.19 10.84
C TYR A 102 11.20 -9.13 11.87
N GLU A 103 11.10 -7.86 11.46
CA GLU A 103 10.68 -6.76 12.33
C GLU A 103 9.22 -6.93 12.80
N ASN A 104 8.30 -7.27 11.90
CA ASN A 104 6.88 -7.32 12.23
C ASN A 104 6.44 -8.59 12.98
N TYR A 105 7.05 -9.75 12.71
CA TYR A 105 6.63 -11.04 13.26
C TYR A 105 7.61 -11.62 14.27
N ILE A 106 8.92 -11.55 14.03
CA ILE A 106 9.93 -12.20 14.89
C ILE A 106 10.32 -11.29 16.06
N HIS A 107 10.54 -10.00 15.82
CA HIS A 107 10.73 -9.00 16.87
C HIS A 107 9.39 -8.58 17.53
N GLY A 108 8.26 -8.83 16.84
CA GLY A 108 6.89 -8.56 17.29
C GLY A 108 6.26 -9.59 18.24
N LEU A 109 6.90 -10.75 18.46
CA LEU A 109 6.59 -11.65 19.59
C LEU A 109 6.94 -11.02 20.97
N GLY A 110 7.51 -9.81 20.97
CA GLY A 110 7.52 -8.88 22.09
C GLY A 110 6.32 -7.91 22.05
N PHE A 111 5.18 -8.36 22.55
CA PHE A 111 4.18 -7.53 23.23
C PHE A 111 3.30 -6.53 22.44
N LYS A 112 3.52 -6.16 21.17
CA LYS A 112 2.70 -5.06 20.57
C LYS A 112 1.34 -5.46 19.97
N SER A 113 1.20 -6.65 19.37
CA SER A 113 -0.07 -7.10 18.77
C SER A 113 -1.06 -7.68 19.80
N HIS A 114 -0.55 -8.38 20.83
CA HIS A 114 -1.39 -8.92 21.91
C HIS A 114 -1.74 -7.90 23.00
N ILE A 115 -0.90 -6.87 23.29
CA ILE A 115 -1.33 -5.80 24.20
C ILE A 115 -2.48 -5.00 23.60
N LEU A 116 -2.43 -4.63 22.31
CA LEU A 116 -3.50 -3.82 21.70
C LEU A 116 -4.86 -4.53 21.77
N PHE A 117 -4.90 -5.84 21.54
CA PHE A 117 -6.12 -6.63 21.69
C PHE A 117 -6.59 -6.78 23.15
N ILE A 118 -5.67 -6.89 24.13
CA ILE A 118 -6.01 -7.01 25.56
C ILE A 118 -6.41 -5.65 26.16
N SER A 119 -5.79 -4.55 25.75
CA SER A 119 -6.15 -3.19 26.18
C SER A 119 -7.52 -2.77 25.67
N ASP A 120 -7.92 -3.19 24.47
CA ASP A 120 -9.26 -2.92 23.91
C ASP A 120 -10.38 -3.74 24.59
N ILE A 121 -10.06 -4.95 25.08
CA ILE A 121 -11.01 -5.79 25.83
C ILE A 121 -11.14 -5.32 27.28
N SER A 122 -10.05 -4.91 27.94
CA SER A 122 -10.09 -4.50 29.35
C SER A 122 -10.75 -3.13 29.58
N CYS A 123 -10.87 -2.28 28.56
CA CYS A 123 -11.56 -0.98 28.67
C CYS A 123 -13.08 -1.06 28.42
N ARG A 124 -13.58 -2.22 27.93
CA ARG A 124 -15.00 -2.45 27.65
C ARG A 124 -15.78 -3.01 28.86
N TYR A 125 -15.08 -3.27 29.98
CA TYR A 125 -15.62 -3.82 31.24
C TYR A 125 -15.26 -2.99 32.49
N CYS A 126 -15.04 -1.68 32.35
CA CYS A 126 -15.02 -0.73 33.46
C CYS A 126 -16.13 0.31 33.30
#